data_AF-A0A3A9SL61-F1
#
_entry.id   AF-A0A3A9SL61-F1
#
_cell.length_a   1.000
_cell.length_b   1.000
_cell.length_c   1.000
_cell.angle_alpha   90.00
_cell.angle_beta   90.00
_cell.angle_gamma   90.00
#
_symmetry.space_group_name_H-M   'P 1'
#
loop_
_entity.id
_entity.type
_entity.pdbx_description
1 polymer ?
#
loop_
_entity_poly.entity_id
_entity_poly.type
_entity_poly.pdbx_seq_one_letter_code
_entity_poly.pdbx_strand_id
1 'polypeptide(L)'
;MEQYNQQQHNPTFLRDLVFSIIQLIFVPCLYGLIPMIITIVANGAWKKGDYVSYEKHTKTAFVFLVIGWVLLGIFAFVVLGGFAYLFYSMVTSGF
;
A
#
# COMPACT_ATOMS: atom_id res chain seq x y z
N MET A 1 29.58 9.91 7.90
CA MET A 1 29.20 8.53 8.24
C MET A 1 28.33 8.61 9.48
N GLU A 2 27.05 8.89 9.31
CA GLU A 2 26.12 9.05 10.43
C GLU A 2 25.45 7.71 10.71
N GLN A 3 25.99 7.02 11.70
CA GLN A 3 25.30 5.94 12.40
C GLN A 3 24.19 6.58 13.26
N TYR A 4 23.02 6.83 12.68
CA TYR A 4 21.85 7.25 13.46
C TYR A 4 20.88 6.08 13.63
N ASN A 5 20.81 5.58 14.88
CA ASN A 5 19.69 4.82 15.47
C ASN A 5 19.33 3.45 14.88
N GLN A 6 20.21 2.46 15.04
CA GLN A 6 19.94 1.05 14.67
C GLN A 6 19.20 0.21 15.73
N GLN A 7 18.61 0.80 16.77
CA GLN A 7 17.95 0.03 17.84
C GLN A 7 16.50 0.44 18.14
N GLN A 8 15.92 1.36 17.38
CA GLN A 8 14.54 1.76 17.60
C GLN A 8 13.62 0.80 16.83
N HIS A 9 13.02 -0.16 17.56
CA HIS A 9 11.90 -1.01 17.18
C HIS A 9 11.23 -0.55 15.87
N ASN A 10 11.47 -1.25 14.75
CA ASN A 10 11.12 -0.80 13.40
C ASN A 10 9.60 -0.50 13.27
N PRO A 11 9.15 0.75 13.51
CA PRO A 11 7.72 1.05 13.61
C PRO A 11 7.08 1.05 12.22
N THR A 12 7.92 1.18 11.19
CA THR A 12 7.59 1.21 9.78
C THR A 12 7.30 -0.19 9.21
N PHE A 13 8.00 -1.24 9.63
CA PHE A 13 7.76 -2.59 9.13
C PHE A 13 6.33 -3.07 9.42
N LEU A 14 5.87 -2.95 10.67
CA LEU A 14 4.56 -3.43 11.08
C LEU A 14 3.44 -2.60 10.44
N ARG A 15 3.64 -1.28 10.34
CA ARG A 15 2.75 -0.36 9.63
C ARG A 15 2.62 -0.72 8.14
N ASP A 16 3.73 -0.87 7.43
CA ASP A 16 3.74 -1.17 5.99
C ASP A 16 3.19 -2.57 5.69
N LEU A 17 3.41 -3.52 6.60
CA LEU A 17 2.83 -4.86 6.53
C LEU A 17 1.31 -4.82 6.70
N VAL A 18 0.79 -4.09 7.70
CA VAL A 18 -0.66 -3.93 7.91
C VAL A 18 -1.30 -3.25 6.70
N PHE A 19 -0.69 -2.19 6.15
CA PHE A 19 -1.20 -1.55 4.94
C PHE A 19 -1.20 -2.48 3.72
N SER A 20 -0.18 -3.33 3.58
CA SER A 20 -0.11 -4.32 2.48
C SER A 20 -1.20 -5.38 2.62
N ILE A 21 -1.50 -5.84 3.85
CA ILE A 21 -2.59 -6.78 4.13
C ILE A 21 -3.94 -6.14 3.83
N ILE A 22 -4.16 -4.89 4.24
CA ILE A 22 -5.40 -4.16 3.91
C ILE A 22 -5.55 -4.05 2.39
N GLN A 23 -4.49 -3.68 1.67
CA GLN A 23 -4.54 -3.65 0.21
C GLN A 23 -4.83 -5.00 -0.43
N LEU A 24 -4.30 -6.10 0.11
CA LEU A 24 -4.60 -7.44 -0.38
C LEU A 24 -6.11 -7.76 -0.36
N ILE A 25 -6.84 -7.21 0.62
CA ILE A 25 -8.28 -7.44 0.79
C ILE A 25 -9.10 -6.57 -0.17
N PHE A 26 -8.68 -5.32 -0.39
CA PHE A 26 -9.49 -4.31 -1.11
C PHE A 26 -9.06 -4.03 -2.56
N VAL A 27 -7.85 -4.43 -2.96
CA VAL A 27 -7.25 -4.18 -4.28
C VAL A 27 -6.92 -5.52 -4.95
N PRO A 28 -6.88 -5.62 -6.30
CA PRO A 28 -6.36 -6.80 -6.98
C PRO A 28 -5.07 -7.33 -6.35
N CYS A 29 -5.09 -8.64 -6.05
CA CYS A 29 -4.13 -9.39 -5.23
C CYS A 29 -2.65 -9.04 -5.48
N LEU A 30 -2.28 -8.73 -6.73
CA LEU A 30 -0.92 -8.36 -7.12
C LEU A 30 -0.36 -7.14 -6.37
N TYR A 31 -1.19 -6.10 -6.15
CA TYR A 31 -0.73 -4.85 -5.52
C TYR A 31 -0.66 -4.93 -4.00
N GLY A 32 -1.29 -5.93 -3.37
CA GLY A 32 -1.10 -6.21 -1.94
C GLY A 32 0.02 -7.22 -1.67
N LEU A 33 0.15 -8.23 -2.54
CA LEU A 33 1.05 -9.37 -2.31
C LEU A 33 2.52 -9.03 -2.62
N ILE A 34 2.79 -8.26 -3.67
CA ILE A 34 4.13 -7.79 -4.02
C ILE A 34 4.75 -6.93 -2.89
N PRO A 35 4.11 -5.85 -2.41
CA PRO A 35 4.68 -5.08 -1.31
C PRO A 35 4.77 -5.90 -0.02
N MET A 36 3.84 -6.82 0.25
CA MET A 36 3.95 -7.71 1.41
C MET A 36 5.23 -8.56 1.40
N ILE A 37 5.54 -9.21 0.27
CA ILE A 37 6.77 -10.00 0.11
C ILE A 37 8.00 -9.10 0.28
N ILE A 38 8.02 -7.93 -0.35
CA ILE A 38 9.16 -7.00 -0.28
C ILE A 38 9.38 -6.51 1.16
N THR A 39 8.31 -6.21 1.89
CA THR A 39 8.37 -5.80 3.29
C THR A 39 8.95 -6.93 4.17
N ILE A 40 8.56 -8.19 3.93
CA ILE A 40 9.13 -9.37 4.61
C ILE A 40 10.63 -9.53 4.30
N VAL A 41 11.03 -9.36 3.03
CA VAL A 41 12.45 -9.41 2.61
C VAL A 41 13.25 -8.29 3.26
N ALA A 42 12.69 -7.08 3.34
CA ALA A 42 13.31 -5.95 4.04
C ALA A 42 13.58 -6.28 5.51
N ASN A 43 12.61 -6.88 6.22
CA ASN A 43 12.81 -7.32 7.61
C ASN A 43 13.92 -8.37 7.74
N GLY A 44 14.03 -9.28 6.77
CA GLY A 44 15.13 -10.23 6.69
C GLY A 44 16.50 -9.57 6.52
N ALA A 45 16.60 -8.53 5.68
CA ALA A 45 17.84 -7.75 5.50
C ALA A 45 18.21 -6.94 6.76
N TRP A 46 17.21 -6.35 7.42
CA TRP A 46 17.38 -5.64 8.69
C TRP A 46 17.93 -6.56 9.79
N LYS A 47 17.36 -7.77 9.94
CA LYS A 47 17.86 -8.79 10.89
C LYS A 47 19.29 -9.24 10.62
N LYS A 48 19.77 -9.11 9.37
CA LYS A 48 21.14 -9.44 8.96
C LYS A 48 22.11 -8.27 9.09
N GLY A 49 21.64 -7.08 9.50
CA GLY A 49 22.46 -5.87 9.57
C GLY A 49 22.80 -5.26 8.20
N ASP A 50 22.10 -5.65 7.13
CA ASP A 50 22.25 -5.03 5.80
C ASP A 50 21.23 -3.91 5.62
N TYR A 51 21.63 -2.72 6.05
CA TYR A 51 20.77 -1.53 6.08
C TYR A 51 20.62 -0.87 4.71
N VAL A 52 21.58 -1.07 3.80
CA VAL A 52 21.52 -0.52 2.43
C VAL A 52 20.44 -1.24 1.64
N SER A 53 20.43 -2.58 1.70
CA SER A 53 19.37 -3.38 1.08
C SER A 53 18.02 -3.14 1.76
N TYR A 54 17.99 -3.02 3.09
CA TYR A 54 16.77 -2.70 3.85
C TYR A 54 16.10 -1.41 3.37
N GLU A 55 16.84 -0.30 3.27
CA GLU A 55 16.27 0.99 2.85
C GLU A 55 15.72 0.92 1.42
N LYS A 56 16.45 0.27 0.50
CA LYS A 56 16.03 0.09 -0.88
C LYS A 56 14.73 -0.71 -0.99
N HIS A 57 14.64 -1.82 -0.26
CA HIS A 57 13.43 -2.66 -0.25
C HIS A 57 12.25 -1.93 0.38
N THR A 58 12.46 -1.19 1.47
CA THR A 58 11.40 -0.45 2.17
C THR A 58 10.85 0.68 1.30
N LYS A 59 11.72 1.45 0.62
CA LYS A 59 11.28 2.46 -0.37
C LYS A 59 10.50 1.84 -1.52
N THR A 60 10.94 0.68 -2.00
CA THR A 60 10.25 -0.04 -3.09
C THR A 60 8.85 -0.48 -2.64
N ALA A 61 8.73 -1.12 -1.47
CA ALA A 61 7.44 -1.53 -0.91
C ALA A 61 6.50 -0.34 -0.72
N PHE A 62 7.00 0.79 -0.22
CA PHE A 62 6.21 2.01 -0.05
C PHE A 62 5.68 2.56 -1.38
N VAL A 63 6.50 2.59 -2.44
CA VAL A 63 6.04 3.04 -3.77
C VAL A 63 4.91 2.15 -4.29
N PHE A 64 5.02 0.83 -4.14
CA PHE A 64 3.95 -0.10 -4.54
C PHE A 64 2.67 0.10 -3.71
N LEU A 65 2.81 0.31 -2.39
CA LEU A 65 1.68 0.67 -1.51
C LEU A 65 0.99 1.95 -1.99
N VAL A 66 1.73 3.02 -2.28
CA VAL A 66 1.14 4.28 -2.74
C VAL A 66 0.40 4.09 -4.07
N ILE A 67 1.00 3.39 -5.03
CA ILE A 67 0.37 3.09 -6.33
C ILE A 67 -0.94 2.33 -6.14
N GLY A 68 -0.96 1.30 -5.28
CA GLY A 68 -2.16 0.52 -5.02
C GLY A 68 -3.30 1.37 -4.42
N TRP A 69 -2.98 2.33 -3.54
CA TRP A 69 -3.97 3.22 -2.92
C TRP A 69 -4.51 4.24 -3.92
N VAL A 70 -3.66 4.75 -4.80
CA VAL A 70 -4.09 5.65 -5.89
C VAL A 70 -5.05 4.94 -6.84
N LEU A 71 -4.72 3.70 -7.24
CA LEU A 71 -5.60 2.91 -8.10
C LEU A 71 -6.94 2.58 -7.43
N LEU A 72 -6.94 2.24 -6.14
CA LEU A 72 -8.18 2.06 -5.37
C LEU A 72 -9.02 3.35 -5.35
N GLY A 73 -8.39 4.50 -5.13
CA GLY A 73 -9.06 5.79 -5.12
C GLY A 73 -9.72 6.13 -6.46
N ILE A 74 -9.01 5.90 -7.57
CA ILE A 74 -9.55 6.09 -8.93
C ILE A 74 -10.72 5.13 -9.17
N PHE A 75 -10.58 3.85 -8.82
CA PHE A 75 -11.65 2.87 -8.97
C PHE A 75 -12.90 3.26 -8.17
N ALA A 76 -12.73 3.62 -6.89
CA ALA A 76 -13.82 4.06 -6.03
C ALA A 76 -14.50 5.32 -6.57
N PHE A 77 -13.72 6.29 -7.09
CA PHE A 77 -14.27 7.50 -7.70
C PHE A 77 -15.13 7.20 -8.94
N VAL A 78 -14.66 6.31 -9.82
CA VAL A 78 -15.42 5.91 -11.03
C VAL A 78 -16.69 5.16 -10.66
N VAL A 79 -16.62 4.21 -9.71
CA VAL A 79 -17.79 3.41 -9.30
C VAL A 79 -18.81 4.29 -8.57
N LEU A 80 -18.39 5.05 -7.55
CA LEU A 80 -19.30 5.91 -6.78
C LEU A 80 -19.82 7.07 -7.61
N GLY A 81 -18.96 7.70 -8.43
CA GLY A 81 -19.36 8.77 -9.33
C GLY A 81 -20.32 8.30 -10.41
N GLY A 82 -20.07 7.13 -11.01
CA GLY A 82 -20.97 6.49 -11.96
C GLY A 82 -22.31 6.11 -11.32
N PHE A 83 -22.29 5.55 -10.11
CA PHE A 83 -23.50 5.20 -9.38
C PHE A 83 -24.31 6.45 -8.99
N ALA A 84 -23.66 7.51 -8.52
CA ALA A 84 -24.30 8.79 -8.22
C ALA A 84 -24.92 9.44 -9.46
N TYR A 85 -24.24 9.37 -10.60
CA TYR A 85 -24.77 9.86 -11.87
C TYR A 85 -25.99 9.07 -12.33
N LEU A 86 -25.94 7.73 -12.26
CA LEU A 86 -27.08 6.87 -12.57
C LEU A 86 -28.26 7.10 -11.62
N PHE A 87 -27.98 7.28 -10.33
CA PHE A 87 -29.00 7.60 -9.34
C PHE A 87 -29.66 8.96 -9.63
N TYR A 88 -28.85 9.98 -9.91
CA TYR A 88 -29.34 11.30 -10.30
C TYR A 88 -30.19 11.24 -11.58
N SER A 89 -29.77 10.48 -12.59
CA SER A 89 -30.53 10.32 -13.82
C SER A 89 -31.85 9.58 -13.58
N MET A 90 -31.88 8.55 -12.74
CA MET A 90 -33.12 7.85 -12.35
C MET A 90 -34.11 8.78 -11.63
N VAL A 91 -33.63 9.56 -10.66
CA VAL A 91 -34.48 10.49 -9.89
C VAL A 91 -35.03 11.62 -10.77
N THR A 92 -34.23 12.14 -11.71
CA THR A 92 -34.65 13.26 -12.58
C THR A 92 -35.47 12.83 -13.78
N SER A 93 -35.35 11.58 -14.24
CA SER A 93 -36.13 11.05 -15.37
C SER A 93 -37.52 10.52 -15.00
N GLY A 94 -37.91 10.56 -13.72
CA GLY A 94 -39.30 10.36 -13.30
C GLY A 94 -39.83 8.93 -13.46
N PHE A 95 -39.05 7.94 -13.02
CA PHE A 95 -39.57 6.62 -12.67
C PHE A 95 -40.00 6.57 -11.20
#